data_AF-A0A416ZAM2-F1
#
_entry.id   AF-A0A416ZAM2-F1
#
_cell.length_a   1.000
_cell.length_b   1.000
_cell.length_c   1.000
_cell.angle_alpha   90.00
_cell.angle_beta   90.00
_cell.angle_gamma   90.00
#
_symmetry.space_group_name_H-M   'P 1'
#
loop_
_entity.id
_entity.type
_entity.pdbx_description
1 polymer ?
#
loop_
_entity_poly.entity_id
_entity_poly.type
_entity_poly.pdbx_seq_one_letter_code
_entity_poly.pdbx_strand_id
1 'polypeptide(L)'
;MNSQELLEYVRRVKDLEIGVYEAQQIQDEFYQSVKAHKPRKPAEPRYLSGMIPPPPQEPDEQNAGGAAAAWFFVALAFLILGVWGTNEVEFCGLSVLNFVIAGLAAIATVGVLIDGKRRQEREEEEYQAKLQEYENNLGQYQLRLSEIESENQKKRDLYRKQLVAYSEEVADYVNRSNTERDVLFDAKWKLQAALRNLYEEGIIYPKYQNLVAVSTIYEYLASGRCDRLEGPNGAYNLYEMELRQNIVIGQLSTITEHLEQIKENQYTLYYEIQNANRNSESMLSSIGDDVKFSAYQNAATAKNVETMRYISMMKNVWNGKGF
;
A
#
# COMPACT_ATOMS: atom_id res chain seq x y z
N MET A 1 45.69 -35.13 15.69
CA MET A 1 44.30 -35.47 15.35
C MET A 1 44.30 -36.60 14.34
N ASN A 2 43.45 -37.62 14.50
CA ASN A 2 43.28 -38.67 13.49
C ASN A 2 42.33 -38.24 12.36
N SER A 3 42.26 -39.00 11.26
CA SER A 3 41.45 -38.65 10.08
C SER A 3 39.94 -38.58 10.37
N GLN A 4 39.42 -39.44 11.25
CA GLN A 4 38.00 -39.42 11.63
C GLN A 4 37.65 -38.21 12.52
N GLU A 5 38.51 -37.88 13.48
CA GLU A 5 38.40 -36.68 14.32
C GLU A 5 38.43 -35.41 13.46
N LEU A 6 39.31 -35.37 12.45
CA LEU A 6 39.38 -34.27 11.49
C LEU A 6 38.10 -34.14 10.67
N LEU A 7 37.60 -35.24 10.12
CA LEU A 7 36.37 -35.24 9.34
C LEU A 7 35.18 -34.72 10.15
N GLU A 8 35.03 -35.17 11.40
CA GLU A 8 33.97 -34.70 12.30
C GLU A 8 34.13 -33.23 12.67
N TYR A 9 35.36 -32.76 12.92
CA TYR A 9 35.64 -31.34 13.16
C TYR A 9 35.22 -30.49 11.95
N VAL A 10 35.69 -30.83 10.75
CA VAL A 10 35.41 -30.06 9.52
C VAL A 10 33.90 -30.11 9.20
N ARG A 11 33.24 -31.24 9.43
CA ARG A 11 31.77 -31.35 9.32
C ARG A 11 31.06 -30.33 10.20
N ARG A 12 31.44 -30.22 11.48
CA ARG A 12 30.82 -29.27 12.42
C ARG A 12 31.05 -27.83 12.02
N VAL A 13 32.26 -27.50 11.56
CA VAL A 13 32.57 -26.16 11.03
C VAL A 13 31.69 -25.87 9.81
N LYS A 14 31.58 -26.81 8.85
CA LYS A 14 30.72 -26.67 7.68
C LYS A 14 29.25 -26.42 8.07
N ASP A 15 28.71 -27.26 8.97
CA ASP A 15 27.31 -27.18 9.39
C ASP A 15 26.98 -25.87 10.15
N LEU A 16 27.99 -25.24 10.76
CA LEU A 16 27.89 -23.92 11.38
C LEU A 16 28.04 -22.77 10.38
N GLU A 17 28.97 -22.86 9.43
CA GLU A 17 29.09 -21.91 8.31
C GLU A 17 27.78 -21.82 7.52
N ILE A 18 27.16 -22.96 7.21
CA ILE A 18 25.84 -23.02 6.57
C ILE A 18 24.77 -22.38 7.44
N GLY A 19 24.77 -22.66 8.76
CA GLY A 19 23.82 -22.04 9.68
C GLY A 19 23.99 -20.52 9.77
N VAL A 20 25.22 -20.00 9.74
CA VAL A 20 25.49 -18.56 9.74
C VAL A 20 25.06 -17.93 8.42
N TYR A 21 25.28 -18.59 7.29
CA TYR A 21 24.78 -18.17 5.99
C TYR A 21 23.25 -18.10 5.95
N GLU A 22 22.56 -19.16 6.38
CA GLU A 22 21.09 -19.21 6.47
C GLU A 22 20.55 -18.08 7.36
N ALA A 23 21.13 -17.90 8.56
CA ALA A 23 20.74 -16.83 9.47
C ALA A 23 20.95 -15.42 8.88
N GLN A 24 22.00 -15.23 8.07
CA GLN A 24 22.24 -13.98 7.36
C GLN A 24 21.18 -13.73 6.28
N GLN A 25 20.85 -14.73 5.46
CA GLN A 25 19.81 -14.64 4.43
C GLN A 25 18.45 -14.25 5.04
N ILE A 26 18.04 -14.96 6.11
CA ILE A 26 16.78 -14.66 6.82
C ILE A 26 16.80 -13.21 7.30
N GLN A 27 17.89 -12.77 7.92
CA GLN A 27 17.98 -11.41 8.47
C GLN A 27 17.88 -10.32 7.39
N ASP A 28 18.54 -10.52 6.24
CA ASP A 28 18.58 -9.53 5.16
C ASP A 28 17.20 -9.33 4.52
N GLU A 29 16.43 -10.41 4.38
CA GLU A 29 15.09 -10.39 3.78
C GLU A 29 13.97 -10.13 4.79
N PHE A 30 14.24 -10.27 6.09
CA PHE A 30 13.25 -10.13 7.18
C PHE A 30 12.45 -8.84 7.07
N TYR A 31 13.12 -7.69 6.89
CA TYR A 31 12.46 -6.40 6.83
C TYR A 31 11.49 -6.29 5.64
N GLN A 32 11.86 -6.85 4.49
CA GLN A 32 11.00 -6.84 3.30
C GLN A 32 9.78 -7.72 3.52
N SER A 33 9.95 -8.89 4.13
CA SER A 33 8.83 -9.78 4.43
C SER A 33 7.89 -9.17 5.48
N VAL A 34 8.41 -8.53 6.55
CA VAL A 34 7.59 -7.78 7.53
C VAL A 34 6.80 -6.65 6.86
N LYS A 35 7.44 -5.92 5.94
CA LYS A 35 6.75 -4.85 5.20
C LYS A 35 5.63 -5.40 4.31
N ALA A 36 5.85 -6.55 3.66
CA ALA A 36 4.88 -7.19 2.78
C ALA A 36 3.65 -7.72 3.54
N HIS A 37 3.84 -8.25 4.75
CA HIS A 37 2.79 -8.85 5.58
C HIS A 37 2.11 -7.86 6.54
N LYS A 38 2.46 -6.57 6.49
CA LYS A 38 1.88 -5.55 7.36
C LYS A 38 0.35 -5.46 7.16
N PRO A 39 -0.45 -5.38 8.25
CA PRO A 39 -1.90 -5.18 8.16
C PRO A 39 -2.27 -3.97 7.30
N ARG A 40 -3.36 -4.10 6.53
CA ARG A 40 -3.82 -3.04 5.62
C ARG A 40 -4.80 -2.10 6.32
N LYS A 41 -4.58 -0.80 6.14
CA LYS A 41 -5.48 0.23 6.66
C LYS A 41 -6.89 0.05 6.07
N PRO A 42 -7.96 0.13 6.87
CA PRO A 42 -9.32 0.09 6.37
C PRO A 42 -9.59 1.27 5.41
N ALA A 43 -10.38 1.02 4.37
CA ALA A 43 -10.75 2.02 3.38
C ALA A 43 -11.75 3.02 3.98
N GLU A 44 -11.58 4.30 3.65
CA GLU A 44 -12.51 5.34 4.11
C GLU A 44 -13.88 5.18 3.43
N PRO A 45 -14.99 5.20 4.19
CA PRO A 45 -16.32 5.03 3.62
C PRO A 45 -16.74 6.26 2.82
N ARG A 46 -17.50 6.04 1.75
CA ARG A 46 -18.12 7.13 0.98
C ARG A 46 -19.32 7.71 1.72
N TYR A 47 -19.25 9.01 2.01
CA TYR A 47 -20.35 9.77 2.62
C TYR A 47 -21.37 10.22 1.57
N LEU A 48 -22.65 10.19 1.96
CA LEU A 48 -23.76 10.69 1.15
C LEU A 48 -23.90 12.20 1.39
N SER A 49 -24.33 12.95 0.37
CA SER A 49 -24.64 14.38 0.49
C SER A 49 -25.97 14.65 -0.18
N GLY A 50 -26.87 15.36 0.50
CA GLY A 50 -28.10 15.89 -0.06
C GLY A 50 -28.01 17.40 -0.19
N MET A 51 -28.65 17.96 -1.21
CA MET A 51 -28.82 19.41 -1.37
C MET A 51 -30.30 19.75 -1.26
N ILE A 52 -30.61 20.84 -0.55
CA ILE A 52 -31.95 21.43 -0.56
C ILE A 52 -32.14 22.11 -1.93
N PRO A 53 -33.23 21.83 -2.67
CA PRO A 53 -33.50 22.54 -3.91
C PRO A 53 -33.65 24.05 -3.61
N PRO A 54 -33.16 24.94 -4.49
CA PRO A 54 -33.35 26.38 -4.30
C PRO A 54 -34.84 26.73 -4.30
N PRO A 55 -35.26 27.76 -3.53
CA PRO A 55 -36.65 28.22 -3.56
C PRO A 55 -37.04 28.71 -4.96
N PRO A 56 -38.34 28.69 -5.32
CA PRO A 56 -38.83 29.26 -6.56
C PRO A 56 -38.36 30.71 -6.72
N GLN A 57 -37.98 31.12 -7.93
CA GLN A 57 -37.61 32.51 -8.22
C GLN A 57 -38.86 33.38 -8.22
N GLU A 58 -38.76 34.56 -7.59
CA GLU A 58 -39.81 35.57 -7.61
C GLU A 58 -40.09 36.02 -9.05
N PRO A 59 -41.36 36.31 -9.41
CA PRO A 59 -41.69 36.81 -10.73
C PRO A 59 -41.03 38.17 -10.96
N ASP A 60 -40.35 38.33 -12.09
CA ASP A 60 -39.76 39.60 -12.50
C ASP A 60 -40.87 40.64 -12.70
N GLU A 61 -40.66 41.85 -12.17
CA GLU A 61 -41.60 42.97 -12.32
C GLU A 61 -41.68 43.40 -13.81
N GLN A 62 -42.62 42.83 -14.55
CA GLN A 62 -42.80 43.14 -15.98
C GLN A 62 -43.36 44.55 -16.17
N ASN A 63 -42.61 45.42 -16.84
CA ASN A 63 -43.04 46.78 -17.15
C ASN A 63 -44.02 46.82 -18.34
N ALA A 64 -45.26 46.38 -18.12
CA ALA A 64 -46.37 46.53 -19.07
C ALA A 64 -46.67 48.01 -19.42
N GLY A 65 -46.13 48.95 -18.64
CA GLY A 65 -46.21 50.39 -18.87
C GLY A 65 -45.54 50.82 -20.18
N GLY A 66 -44.47 50.15 -20.63
CA GLY A 66 -43.76 50.51 -21.86
C GLY A 66 -44.62 50.31 -23.13
N ALA A 67 -45.29 49.16 -23.23
CA ALA A 67 -46.18 48.86 -24.37
C ALA A 67 -47.48 49.66 -24.32
N ALA A 68 -48.05 49.86 -23.13
CA ALA A 68 -49.23 50.72 -22.94
C ALA A 68 -48.94 52.18 -23.29
N ALA A 69 -47.75 52.70 -22.95
CA ALA A 69 -47.31 54.05 -23.31
C ALA A 69 -47.18 54.23 -24.82
N ALA A 70 -46.66 53.23 -25.56
CA ALA A 70 -46.56 53.31 -27.01
C ALA A 70 -47.92 53.46 -27.70
N TRP A 71 -48.91 52.65 -27.31
CA TRP A 71 -50.28 52.75 -27.83
C TRP A 71 -50.98 54.06 -27.41
N PHE A 72 -50.64 54.59 -26.23
CA PHE A 72 -51.15 55.88 -25.76
C PHE A 72 -50.60 57.04 -26.60
N PHE A 73 -49.30 57.04 -26.93
CA PHE A 73 -48.71 58.03 -27.82
C PHE A 73 -49.27 57.95 -29.25
N VAL A 74 -49.57 56.74 -29.74
CA VAL A 74 -50.26 56.55 -31.02
C VAL A 74 -51.67 57.18 -30.96
N ALA A 75 -52.44 56.90 -29.91
CA ALA A 75 -53.78 57.50 -29.73
C ALA A 75 -53.71 59.04 -29.67
N LEU A 76 -52.72 59.59 -28.96
CA LEU A 76 -52.52 61.03 -28.84
C LEU A 76 -52.13 61.68 -30.17
N ALA A 77 -51.22 61.06 -30.93
CA ALA A 77 -50.79 61.57 -32.24
C ALA A 77 -51.96 61.64 -33.23
N PHE A 78 -52.80 60.60 -33.29
CA PHE A 78 -53.98 60.59 -34.16
C PHE A 78 -55.08 61.56 -33.70
N LEU A 79 -55.22 61.82 -32.39
CA LEU A 79 -56.09 62.90 -31.89
C LEU A 79 -55.62 64.28 -32.33
N ILE A 80 -54.32 64.57 -32.22
CA ILE A 80 -53.75 65.87 -32.62
C ILE A 80 -53.89 66.07 -34.13
N LEU A 81 -53.58 65.07 -34.94
CA LEU A 81 -53.76 65.11 -36.40
C LEU A 81 -55.24 65.24 -36.80
N GLY A 82 -56.15 64.62 -36.06
CA GLY A 82 -57.60 64.80 -36.24
C GLY A 82 -58.05 66.24 -36.01
N VAL A 83 -57.56 66.90 -34.96
CA VAL A 83 -57.91 68.30 -34.61
C VAL A 83 -57.22 69.33 -35.53
N TRP A 84 -56.01 69.07 -36.00
CA TRP A 84 -55.35 69.94 -36.99
C TRP A 84 -56.00 69.83 -38.37
N GLY A 85 -56.37 68.63 -38.81
CA GLY A 85 -57.04 68.41 -40.09
C GLY A 85 -58.43 69.05 -40.22
N THR A 86 -59.07 69.45 -39.12
CA THR A 86 -60.36 70.18 -39.16
C THR A 86 -60.22 71.68 -39.42
N ASN A 87 -58.99 72.23 -39.40
CA ASN A 87 -58.75 73.66 -39.61
C ASN A 87 -58.51 74.04 -41.08
N GLU A 88 -58.31 73.07 -41.99
CA GLU A 88 -58.23 73.32 -43.44
C GLU A 88 -59.47 72.79 -44.18
N VAL A 89 -59.92 73.54 -45.19
CA VAL A 89 -61.32 73.55 -45.72
C VAL A 89 -61.67 72.39 -46.66
N GLU A 90 -60.83 71.37 -46.85
CA GLU A 90 -61.20 70.20 -47.67
C GLU A 90 -60.84 68.87 -47.00
N PHE A 91 -61.81 67.94 -46.97
CA PHE A 91 -61.72 66.52 -46.56
C PHE A 91 -62.18 66.11 -45.14
N CYS A 92 -63.46 66.33 -44.84
CA CYS A 92 -64.16 65.92 -43.59
C CYS A 92 -64.13 64.40 -43.29
N GLY A 93 -63.82 63.53 -44.26
CA GLY A 93 -63.78 62.07 -44.07
C GLY A 93 -62.52 61.53 -43.37
N LEU A 94 -61.37 62.20 -43.51
CA LEU A 94 -60.10 61.76 -42.92
C LEU A 94 -60.01 62.11 -41.43
N SER A 95 -60.61 63.22 -40.99
CA SER A 95 -60.66 63.61 -39.58
C SER A 95 -61.49 62.64 -38.74
N VAL A 96 -62.65 62.20 -39.24
CA VAL A 96 -63.49 61.17 -38.58
C VAL A 96 -62.75 59.83 -38.47
N LEU A 97 -62.04 59.41 -39.53
CA LEU A 97 -61.22 58.19 -39.51
C LEU A 97 -60.13 58.24 -38.43
N ASN A 98 -59.46 59.40 -38.26
CA ASN A 98 -58.43 59.59 -37.23
C ASN A 98 -58.99 59.48 -35.80
N PHE A 99 -60.19 60.01 -35.53
CA PHE A 99 -60.85 59.84 -34.23
C PHE A 99 -61.25 58.39 -33.95
N VAL A 100 -61.68 57.63 -34.98
CA VAL A 100 -61.99 56.20 -34.83
C VAL A 100 -60.72 55.39 -34.51
N ILE A 101 -59.61 55.67 -35.20
CA ILE A 101 -58.31 55.04 -34.92
C ILE A 101 -57.83 55.38 -33.51
N ALA A 102 -57.97 56.62 -33.08
CA ALA A 102 -57.64 57.04 -31.72
C ALA A 102 -58.50 56.31 -30.67
N GLY A 103 -59.80 56.14 -30.91
CA GLY A 103 -60.70 55.38 -30.05
C GLY A 103 -60.31 53.89 -29.95
N LEU A 104 -59.99 53.25 -31.07
CA LEU A 104 -59.52 51.86 -31.10
C LEU A 104 -58.15 51.70 -30.41
N ALA A 105 -57.25 52.66 -30.59
CA ALA A 105 -55.95 52.69 -29.90
C ALA A 105 -56.12 52.86 -28.38
N ALA A 106 -57.07 53.68 -27.92
CA ALA A 106 -57.41 53.83 -26.51
C ALA A 106 -58.06 52.57 -25.91
N ILE A 107 -58.83 51.81 -26.69
CA ILE A 107 -59.34 50.49 -26.26
C ILE A 107 -58.20 49.48 -26.18
N ALA A 108 -57.25 49.53 -27.12
CA ALA A 108 -56.07 48.67 -27.13
C ALA A 108 -55.13 48.96 -25.94
N THR A 109 -54.90 50.22 -25.55
CA THR A 109 -54.11 50.56 -24.35
C THR A 109 -54.71 49.95 -23.09
N VAL A 110 -56.01 50.09 -22.90
CA VAL A 110 -56.75 49.52 -21.77
C VAL A 110 -56.70 47.99 -21.82
N GLY A 111 -56.87 47.39 -23.00
CA GLY A 111 -56.75 45.94 -23.19
C GLY A 111 -55.38 45.37 -22.81
N VAL A 112 -54.29 46.04 -23.20
CA VAL A 112 -52.91 45.65 -22.85
C VAL A 112 -52.64 45.79 -21.35
N LEU A 113 -53.16 46.83 -20.70
CA LEU A 113 -53.03 47.00 -19.25
C LEU A 113 -53.82 45.93 -18.48
N ILE A 114 -55.03 45.59 -18.92
CA ILE A 114 -55.85 44.53 -18.31
C ILE A 114 -55.23 43.15 -18.55
N ASP A 115 -54.66 42.89 -19.73
CA ASP A 115 -53.98 41.61 -20.02
C ASP A 115 -52.65 41.48 -19.27
N GLY A 116 -51.86 42.56 -19.20
CA GLY A 116 -50.63 42.61 -18.40
C GLY A 116 -50.90 42.35 -16.92
N LYS A 117 -51.92 43.00 -16.35
CA LYS A 117 -52.34 42.75 -14.97
C LYS A 117 -52.80 41.30 -14.75
N ARG A 118 -53.60 40.74 -15.67
CA ARG A 118 -54.04 39.32 -15.60
C ARG A 118 -52.91 38.31 -15.83
N ARG A 119 -51.80 38.69 -16.48
CA ARG A 119 -50.61 37.85 -16.61
C ARG A 119 -49.80 37.88 -15.34
N GLN A 120 -49.59 39.05 -14.76
CA GLN A 120 -48.93 39.22 -13.47
C GLN A 120 -49.67 38.46 -12.35
N GLU A 121 -51.01 38.59 -12.27
CA GLU A 121 -51.84 37.82 -11.34
C GLU A 121 -51.67 36.30 -11.54
N ARG A 122 -51.58 35.81 -12.78
CA ARG A 122 -51.33 34.39 -13.08
C ARG A 122 -49.93 33.93 -12.71
N GLU A 123 -48.91 34.75 -12.97
CA GLU A 123 -47.52 34.47 -12.59
C GLU A 123 -47.37 34.44 -11.06
N GLU A 124 -48.06 35.33 -10.34
CA GLU A 124 -48.16 35.32 -8.87
C GLU A 124 -48.89 34.09 -8.35
N GLU A 125 -50.02 33.68 -8.94
CA GLU A 125 -50.75 32.46 -8.60
C GLU A 125 -49.90 31.19 -8.83
N GLU A 126 -49.20 31.11 -9.97
CA GLU A 126 -48.26 30.01 -10.27
C GLU A 126 -47.07 30.00 -9.30
N TYR A 127 -46.54 31.17 -8.95
CA TYR A 127 -45.49 31.32 -7.96
C TYR A 127 -45.96 30.83 -6.58
N GLN A 128 -47.15 31.23 -6.14
CA GLN A 128 -47.76 30.76 -4.88
C GLN A 128 -47.98 29.25 -4.88
N ALA A 129 -48.47 28.68 -5.99
CA ALA A 129 -48.62 27.23 -6.13
C ALA A 129 -47.27 26.50 -6.04
N LYS A 130 -46.22 27.00 -6.71
CA LYS A 130 -44.84 26.47 -6.63
C LYS A 130 -44.26 26.60 -5.22
N LEU A 131 -44.56 27.70 -4.53
CA LEU A 131 -44.10 27.95 -3.16
C LEU A 131 -44.76 26.98 -2.18
N GLN A 132 -46.07 26.74 -2.32
CA GLN A 132 -46.81 25.78 -1.52
C GLN A 132 -46.33 24.33 -1.79
N GLU A 133 -46.05 23.97 -3.04
CA GLU A 133 -45.44 22.68 -3.39
C GLU A 133 -44.03 22.53 -2.81
N TYR A 134 -43.22 23.60 -2.86
CA TYR A 134 -41.89 23.64 -2.24
C TYR A 134 -41.97 23.43 -0.73
N GLU A 135 -42.87 24.13 -0.03
CA GLU A 135 -43.10 23.98 1.42
C GLU A 135 -43.55 22.56 1.78
N ASN A 136 -44.49 21.99 1.01
CA ASN A 136 -44.98 20.63 1.24
C ASN A 136 -43.86 19.58 1.06
N ASN A 137 -43.00 19.78 0.06
CA ASN A 137 -41.87 18.88 -0.19
C ASN A 137 -40.69 19.10 0.77
N LEU A 138 -40.56 20.29 1.38
CA LEU A 138 -39.46 20.65 2.28
C LEU A 138 -39.32 19.66 3.45
N GLY A 139 -40.44 19.22 4.03
CA GLY A 139 -40.43 18.23 5.10
C GLY A 139 -39.80 16.90 4.68
N GLN A 140 -40.09 16.42 3.46
CA GLN A 140 -39.50 15.20 2.91
C GLN A 140 -37.99 15.35 2.62
N TYR A 141 -37.56 16.55 2.20
CA TYR A 141 -36.13 16.84 2.04
C TYR A 141 -35.40 16.86 3.38
N GLN A 142 -35.96 17.51 4.39
CA GLN A 142 -35.39 17.56 5.74
C GLN A 142 -35.27 16.17 6.35
N LEU A 143 -36.29 15.32 6.18
CA LEU A 143 -36.25 13.92 6.61
C LEU A 143 -35.10 13.16 5.93
N ARG A 144 -35.00 13.23 4.59
CA ARG A 144 -33.90 12.58 3.85
C ARG A 144 -32.53 13.09 4.24
N LEU A 145 -32.38 14.38 4.51
CA LEU A 145 -31.11 14.96 4.99
C LEU A 145 -30.74 14.39 6.36
N SER A 146 -31.68 14.34 7.30
CA SER A 146 -31.45 13.75 8.63
C SER A 146 -31.11 12.26 8.57
N GLU A 147 -31.71 11.52 7.63
CA GLU A 147 -31.40 10.10 7.38
C GLU A 147 -29.98 9.95 6.83
N ILE A 148 -29.61 10.74 5.83
CA ILE A 148 -28.26 10.82 5.26
C ILE A 148 -27.22 11.14 6.36
N GLU A 149 -27.51 12.11 7.23
CA GLU A 149 -26.65 12.48 8.34
C GLU A 149 -26.48 11.33 9.34
N SER A 150 -27.58 10.67 9.71
CA SER A 150 -27.58 9.51 10.60
C SER A 150 -26.78 8.35 10.01
N GLU A 151 -26.98 8.03 8.73
CA GLU A 151 -26.21 6.99 8.03
C GLU A 151 -24.73 7.34 7.95
N ASN A 152 -24.39 8.59 7.61
CA ASN A 152 -23.01 9.06 7.58
C ASN A 152 -22.37 8.98 8.97
N GLN A 153 -23.12 9.28 10.03
CA GLN A 153 -22.64 9.14 11.40
C GLN A 153 -22.36 7.68 11.75
N LYS A 154 -23.27 6.75 11.41
CA LYS A 154 -23.04 5.30 11.58
C LYS A 154 -21.80 4.83 10.82
N LYS A 155 -21.61 5.30 9.57
CA LYS A 155 -20.40 5.02 8.77
C LYS A 155 -19.14 5.54 9.43
N ARG A 156 -19.16 6.77 9.97
CA ARG A 156 -18.03 7.36 10.72
C ARG A 156 -17.71 6.56 11.98
N ASP A 157 -18.71 6.16 12.74
CA ASP A 157 -18.51 5.41 13.99
C ASP A 157 -17.98 4.00 13.71
N LEU A 158 -18.50 3.33 12.67
CA LEU A 158 -17.99 2.05 12.22
C LEU A 158 -16.53 2.16 11.75
N TYR A 159 -16.22 3.16 10.92
CA TYR A 159 -14.87 3.40 10.44
C TYR A 159 -13.90 3.74 11.59
N ARG A 160 -14.35 4.52 12.59
CA ARG A 160 -13.57 4.79 13.81
C ARG A 160 -13.26 3.51 14.56
N LYS A 161 -14.24 2.63 14.76
CA LYS A 161 -14.02 1.32 15.41
C LYS A 161 -13.02 0.47 14.62
N GLN A 162 -13.14 0.44 13.29
CA GLN A 162 -12.19 -0.26 12.42
C GLN A 162 -10.78 0.32 12.51
N LEU A 163 -10.63 1.64 12.59
CA LEU A 163 -9.33 2.30 12.76
C LEU A 163 -8.68 1.98 14.10
N VAL A 164 -9.46 1.92 15.19
CA VAL A 164 -8.94 1.51 16.51
C VAL A 164 -8.47 0.06 16.46
N ALA A 165 -9.30 -0.87 15.99
CA ALA A 165 -8.93 -2.28 15.85
C ALA A 165 -7.69 -2.47 14.95
N TYR A 166 -7.63 -1.75 13.83
CA TYR A 166 -6.45 -1.73 12.95
C TYR A 166 -5.20 -1.20 13.67
N SER A 167 -5.33 -0.16 14.49
CA SER A 167 -4.19 0.39 15.24
C SER A 167 -3.65 -0.59 16.29
N GLU A 168 -4.54 -1.32 16.96
CA GLU A 168 -4.19 -2.39 17.91
C GLU A 168 -3.52 -3.56 17.18
N GLU A 169 -4.09 -4.01 16.07
CA GLU A 169 -3.52 -5.08 15.23
C GLU A 169 -2.12 -4.73 14.71
N VAL A 170 -1.92 -3.49 14.26
CA VAL A 170 -0.60 -3.02 13.81
C VAL A 170 0.39 -2.94 14.97
N ALA A 171 -0.04 -2.51 16.16
CA ALA A 171 0.83 -2.46 17.33
C ALA A 171 1.28 -3.87 17.74
N ASP A 172 0.34 -4.82 17.80
CA ASP A 172 0.62 -6.22 18.07
C ASP A 172 1.56 -6.84 17.03
N TYR A 173 1.27 -6.60 15.75
CA TYR A 173 2.10 -7.08 14.64
C TYR A 173 3.54 -6.55 14.73
N VAL A 174 3.71 -5.25 14.99
CA VAL A 174 5.03 -4.63 15.14
C VAL A 174 5.77 -5.19 16.36
N ASN A 175 5.08 -5.37 17.49
CA ASN A 175 5.67 -5.95 18.69
C ASN A 175 6.17 -7.38 18.42
N ARG A 176 5.33 -8.25 17.82
CA ARG A 176 5.71 -9.62 17.46
C ARG A 176 6.89 -9.64 16.49
N SER A 177 6.83 -8.84 15.43
CA SER A 177 7.92 -8.73 14.44
C SER A 177 9.24 -8.30 15.09
N ASN A 178 9.21 -7.40 16.09
CA ASN A 178 10.41 -7.02 16.83
C ASN A 178 10.93 -8.17 17.71
N THR A 179 10.05 -8.92 18.37
CA THR A 179 10.45 -10.11 19.15
C THR A 179 11.09 -11.18 18.26
N GLU A 180 10.47 -11.50 17.12
CA GLU A 180 11.02 -12.45 16.15
C GLU A 180 12.38 -12.01 15.62
N ARG A 181 12.54 -10.71 15.34
CA ARG A 181 13.82 -10.14 14.94
C ARG A 181 14.88 -10.39 16.01
N ASP A 182 14.57 -10.11 17.28
CA ASP A 182 15.51 -10.29 18.39
C ASP A 182 15.88 -11.78 18.59
N VAL A 183 14.91 -12.69 18.39
CA VAL A 183 15.12 -14.14 18.37
C VAL A 183 16.07 -14.57 17.25
N LEU A 184 15.90 -14.04 16.03
CA LEU A 184 16.81 -14.31 14.91
C LEU A 184 18.22 -13.78 15.17
N PHE A 185 18.34 -12.58 15.72
CA PHE A 185 19.64 -11.99 16.08
C PHE A 185 20.38 -12.86 17.12
N ASP A 186 19.68 -13.31 18.15
CA ASP A 186 20.26 -14.19 19.16
C ASP A 186 20.66 -15.55 18.57
N ALA A 187 19.82 -16.16 17.72
CA ALA A 187 20.15 -17.40 17.03
C ALA A 187 21.41 -17.28 16.17
N LYS A 188 21.49 -16.21 15.36
CA LYS A 188 22.67 -15.91 14.55
C LYS A 188 23.92 -15.72 15.40
N TRP A 189 23.81 -14.93 16.48
CA TRP A 189 24.92 -14.71 17.40
C TRP A 189 25.42 -16.01 18.02
N LYS A 190 24.52 -16.91 18.44
CA LYS A 190 24.90 -18.23 18.98
C LYS A 190 25.63 -19.09 17.96
N LEU A 191 25.18 -19.10 16.71
CA LEU A 191 25.86 -19.83 15.63
C LEU A 191 27.25 -19.26 15.35
N GLN A 192 27.36 -17.93 15.25
CA GLN A 192 28.65 -17.24 15.06
C GLN A 192 29.61 -17.47 16.23
N ALA A 193 29.12 -17.44 17.47
CA ALA A 193 29.92 -17.71 18.65
C ALA A 193 30.45 -19.16 18.65
N ALA A 194 29.60 -20.14 18.29
CA ALA A 194 30.01 -21.53 18.19
C ALA A 194 31.06 -21.74 17.09
N LEU A 195 30.86 -21.12 15.92
CA LEU A 195 31.78 -21.19 14.79
C LEU A 195 33.14 -20.58 15.15
N ARG A 196 33.13 -19.40 15.77
CA ARG A 196 34.35 -18.74 16.24
C ARG A 196 35.12 -19.62 17.21
N ASN A 197 34.45 -20.23 18.19
CA ASN A 197 35.10 -21.12 19.15
C ASN A 197 35.75 -22.32 18.48
N LEU A 198 35.16 -22.88 17.40
CA LEU A 198 35.83 -23.93 16.62
C LEU A 198 37.07 -23.41 15.89
N TYR A 199 36.98 -22.24 15.25
CA TYR A 199 38.11 -21.67 14.53
C TYR A 199 39.27 -21.26 15.45
N GLU A 200 38.99 -20.86 16.68
CA GLU A 200 39.98 -20.57 17.72
C GLU A 200 40.82 -21.80 18.12
N GLU A 201 40.35 -23.03 17.85
CA GLU A 201 41.15 -24.25 18.03
C GLU A 201 42.34 -24.32 17.04
N GLY A 202 42.40 -23.45 16.03
CA GLY A 202 43.56 -23.30 15.14
C GLY A 202 43.81 -24.48 14.19
N ILE A 203 42.83 -25.38 14.04
CA ILE A 203 42.94 -26.58 13.18
C ILE A 203 42.86 -26.21 11.69
N ILE A 204 41.90 -25.37 11.32
CA ILE A 204 41.78 -24.84 9.95
C ILE A 204 42.54 -23.51 9.86
N TYR A 205 43.44 -23.42 8.89
CA TYR A 205 44.24 -22.22 8.67
C TYR A 205 43.34 -21.04 8.26
N PRO A 206 43.54 -19.81 8.78
CA PRO A 206 42.62 -18.68 8.63
C PRO A 206 42.15 -18.38 7.20
N LYS A 207 43.00 -18.57 6.19
CA LYS A 207 42.65 -18.38 4.78
C LYS A 207 41.44 -19.23 4.34
N TYR A 208 41.26 -20.41 4.92
CA TYR A 208 40.22 -21.37 4.55
C TYR A 208 39.00 -21.33 5.49
N GLN A 209 38.94 -20.36 6.41
CA GLN A 209 37.82 -20.19 7.34
C GLN A 209 36.68 -19.43 6.66
N ASN A 210 36.06 -20.09 5.68
CA ASN A 210 34.89 -19.59 4.97
C ASN A 210 34.06 -20.76 4.45
N LEU A 211 32.76 -20.52 4.29
CA LEU A 211 31.80 -21.51 3.84
C LEU A 211 32.25 -22.33 2.61
N VAL A 212 32.78 -21.67 1.59
CA VAL A 212 33.16 -22.31 0.33
C VAL A 212 34.31 -23.29 0.54
N ALA A 213 35.40 -22.82 1.15
CA ALA A 213 36.58 -23.62 1.40
C ALA A 213 36.28 -24.79 2.34
N VAL A 214 35.57 -24.54 3.46
CA VAL A 214 35.25 -25.59 4.43
C VAL A 214 34.34 -26.67 3.83
N SER A 215 33.32 -26.28 3.06
CA SER A 215 32.43 -27.25 2.40
C SER A 215 33.18 -28.12 1.40
N THR A 216 34.08 -27.52 0.64
CA THR A 216 34.89 -28.23 -0.36
C THR A 216 35.92 -29.16 0.31
N ILE A 217 36.60 -28.69 1.36
CA ILE A 217 37.53 -29.49 2.16
C ILE A 217 36.81 -30.67 2.84
N TYR A 218 35.61 -30.43 3.37
CA TYR A 218 34.77 -31.49 3.93
C TYR A 218 34.51 -32.58 2.89
N GLU A 219 34.15 -32.21 1.66
CA GLU A 219 33.86 -33.14 0.59
C GLU A 219 35.06 -34.03 0.26
N TYR A 220 36.27 -33.46 0.18
CA TYR A 220 37.50 -34.23 -0.05
C TYR A 220 37.80 -35.24 1.06
N LEU A 221 37.56 -34.85 2.31
CA LEU A 221 37.77 -35.72 3.47
C LEU A 221 36.69 -36.82 3.51
N ALA A 222 35.43 -36.46 3.28
CA ALA A 222 34.29 -37.38 3.31
C ALA A 222 34.36 -38.42 2.19
N SER A 223 34.87 -38.04 1.01
CA SER A 223 35.07 -38.95 -0.12
C SER A 223 36.34 -39.80 -0.01
N GLY A 224 37.18 -39.58 1.01
CA GLY A 224 38.46 -40.26 1.19
C GLY A 224 39.56 -39.84 0.21
N ARG A 225 39.38 -38.73 -0.53
CA ARG A 225 40.42 -38.17 -1.42
C ARG A 225 41.58 -37.58 -0.61
N CYS A 226 41.28 -37.08 0.58
CA CYS A 226 42.26 -36.59 1.54
C CYS A 226 42.00 -37.20 2.92
N ASP A 227 43.07 -37.41 3.70
CA ASP A 227 43.03 -37.88 5.09
C ASP A 227 43.52 -36.81 6.09
N ARG A 228 44.06 -35.70 5.58
CA ARG A 228 44.74 -34.62 6.31
C ARG A 228 44.57 -33.29 5.59
N LEU A 229 44.78 -32.19 6.32
CA LEU A 229 44.70 -30.83 5.77
C LEU A 229 45.97 -30.43 4.98
N GLU A 230 47.14 -30.71 5.54
CA GLU A 230 48.44 -30.27 5.02
C GLU A 230 49.23 -31.37 4.29
N GLY A 231 50.30 -30.96 3.60
CA GLY A 231 51.21 -31.85 2.89
C GLY A 231 50.88 -32.00 1.40
N PRO A 232 51.70 -32.76 0.64
CA PRO A 232 51.58 -32.85 -0.82
C PRO A 232 50.22 -33.39 -1.29
N ASN A 233 49.64 -34.30 -0.53
CA ASN A 233 48.31 -34.90 -0.80
C ASN A 233 47.22 -34.36 0.15
N GLY A 234 47.49 -33.25 0.85
CA GLY A 234 46.56 -32.65 1.80
C GLY A 234 45.43 -31.88 1.12
N ALA A 235 44.31 -31.72 1.85
CA ALA A 235 43.13 -31.04 1.34
C ALA A 235 43.40 -29.59 0.90
N TYR A 236 44.32 -28.86 1.56
CA TYR A 236 44.68 -27.51 1.15
C TYR A 236 45.35 -27.46 -0.22
N ASN A 237 46.26 -28.39 -0.50
CA ASN A 237 46.96 -28.43 -1.79
C ASN A 237 45.97 -28.76 -2.91
N LEU A 238 45.08 -29.74 -2.67
CA LEU A 238 44.03 -30.11 -3.62
C LEU A 238 43.08 -28.94 -3.88
N TYR A 239 42.62 -28.26 -2.84
CA TYR A 239 41.76 -27.08 -2.95
C TYR A 239 42.41 -25.97 -3.78
N GLU A 240 43.66 -25.61 -3.47
CA GLU A 240 44.38 -24.55 -4.21
C GLU A 240 44.65 -24.92 -5.67
N MET A 241 44.90 -26.20 -5.95
CA MET A 241 45.07 -26.70 -7.32
C MET A 241 43.76 -26.59 -8.11
N GLU A 242 42.65 -27.09 -7.57
CA GLU A 242 41.34 -27.05 -8.24
C GLU A 242 40.81 -25.61 -8.38
N LEU A 243 41.11 -24.74 -7.42
CA LEU A 243 40.83 -23.30 -7.50
C LEU A 243 41.58 -22.65 -8.67
N ARG A 244 42.88 -22.95 -8.85
CA ARG A 244 43.68 -22.41 -9.98
C ARG A 244 43.25 -22.95 -11.34
N GLN A 245 42.71 -24.16 -11.36
CA GLN A 245 42.18 -24.79 -12.57
C GLN A 245 40.76 -24.32 -12.91
N ASN A 246 40.17 -23.42 -12.11
CA ASN A 246 38.78 -22.97 -12.22
C ASN A 246 37.77 -24.13 -12.15
N ILE A 247 38.15 -25.23 -11.50
CA ILE A 247 37.23 -26.35 -11.20
C ILE A 247 36.34 -25.95 -10.03
N VAL A 248 36.93 -25.33 -9.01
CA VAL A 248 36.25 -24.79 -7.83
C VAL A 248 36.10 -23.28 -7.98
N ILE A 249 34.88 -22.77 -7.75
CA ILE A 249 34.63 -21.33 -7.60
C ILE A 249 34.84 -20.97 -6.12
N GLY A 250 35.81 -20.09 -5.84
CA GLY A 250 36.23 -19.75 -4.47
C GLY A 250 35.45 -18.60 -3.83
N GLN A 251 34.59 -17.90 -4.56
CA GLN A 251 33.88 -16.70 -4.08
C GLN A 251 32.39 -16.97 -3.93
N LEU A 252 31.87 -16.81 -2.71
CA LEU A 252 30.45 -17.05 -2.41
C LEU A 252 29.50 -16.16 -3.22
N SER A 253 29.89 -14.92 -3.52
CA SER A 253 29.09 -13.99 -4.34
C SER A 253 28.87 -14.55 -5.76
N THR A 254 29.93 -15.03 -6.40
CA THR A 254 29.87 -15.65 -7.72
C THR A 254 29.04 -16.93 -7.70
N ILE A 255 29.17 -17.73 -6.64
CA ILE A 255 28.36 -18.93 -6.44
C ILE A 255 26.88 -18.60 -6.31
N THR A 256 26.54 -17.52 -5.59
CA THR A 256 25.15 -17.12 -5.40
C THR A 256 24.52 -16.65 -6.72
N GLU A 257 25.28 -15.98 -7.58
CA GLU A 257 24.83 -15.54 -8.90
C GLU A 257 24.70 -16.70 -9.91
N HIS A 258 25.52 -17.74 -9.78
CA HIS A 258 25.63 -18.83 -10.74
C HIS A 258 25.61 -20.22 -10.08
N LEU A 259 24.67 -20.44 -9.15
CA LEU A 259 24.66 -21.62 -8.28
C LEU A 259 24.66 -22.96 -9.04
N GLU A 260 23.94 -23.06 -10.16
CA GLU A 260 23.90 -24.29 -10.96
C GLU A 260 25.26 -24.65 -11.59
N GLN A 261 26.15 -23.68 -11.82
CA GLN A 261 27.46 -23.94 -12.43
C GLN A 261 28.39 -24.71 -11.50
N ILE A 262 28.17 -24.65 -10.18
CA ILE A 262 29.03 -25.32 -9.20
C ILE A 262 28.57 -26.74 -8.85
N LYS A 263 27.39 -27.16 -9.32
CA LYS A 263 26.75 -28.41 -8.92
C LYS A 263 27.60 -29.65 -9.15
N GLU A 264 28.37 -29.68 -10.24
CA GLU A 264 29.20 -30.83 -10.61
C GLU A 264 30.49 -30.93 -9.79
N ASN A 265 31.06 -29.78 -9.40
CA ASN A 265 32.40 -29.73 -8.78
C ASN A 265 32.38 -29.38 -7.28
N GLN A 266 31.29 -28.80 -6.78
CA GLN A 266 31.11 -28.39 -5.38
C GLN A 266 29.74 -28.87 -4.90
N TYR A 267 29.50 -30.17 -5.02
CA TYR A 267 28.21 -30.81 -4.80
C TYR A 267 27.64 -30.48 -3.41
N THR A 268 28.43 -30.66 -2.36
CA THR A 268 27.98 -30.40 -0.99
C THR A 268 27.52 -28.96 -0.82
N LEU A 269 28.32 -28.01 -1.29
CA LEU A 269 28.02 -26.59 -1.17
C LEU A 269 26.73 -26.20 -1.91
N TYR A 270 26.53 -26.75 -3.11
CA TYR A 270 25.32 -26.51 -3.91
C TYR A 270 24.03 -26.91 -3.14
N TYR A 271 23.97 -28.12 -2.61
CA TYR A 271 22.77 -28.60 -1.91
C TYR A 271 22.52 -27.86 -0.60
N GLU A 272 23.57 -27.55 0.15
CA GLU A 272 23.44 -26.87 1.43
C GLU A 272 22.96 -25.43 1.24
N ILE A 273 23.46 -24.71 0.22
CA ILE A 273 22.94 -23.37 -0.13
C ILE A 273 21.48 -23.46 -0.58
N GLN A 274 21.14 -24.42 -1.44
CA GLN A 274 19.75 -24.58 -1.91
C GLN A 274 18.79 -24.85 -0.75
N ASN A 275 19.19 -25.69 0.20
CA ASN A 275 18.40 -25.99 1.39
C ASN A 275 18.30 -24.78 2.32
N ALA A 276 19.40 -24.06 2.56
CA ALA A 276 19.41 -22.83 3.35
C ALA A 276 18.47 -21.77 2.77
N ASN A 277 18.45 -21.60 1.45
CA ASN A 277 17.55 -20.65 0.78
C ASN A 277 16.08 -21.08 0.95
N ARG A 278 15.75 -22.35 0.72
CA ARG A 278 14.38 -22.87 0.94
C ARG A 278 13.92 -22.72 2.39
N ASN A 279 14.80 -23.00 3.35
CA ASN A 279 14.51 -22.84 4.77
C ASN A 279 14.27 -21.36 5.10
N SER A 280 15.09 -20.47 4.55
CA SER A 280 14.97 -19.03 4.73
C SER A 280 13.62 -18.51 4.21
N GLU A 281 13.24 -18.89 2.98
CA GLU A 281 11.94 -18.56 2.39
C GLU A 281 10.77 -19.07 3.25
N SER A 282 10.83 -20.33 3.70
CA SER A 282 9.80 -20.94 4.56
C SER A 282 9.66 -20.23 5.92
N MET A 283 10.79 -19.79 6.48
CA MET A 283 10.80 -19.00 7.72
C MET A 283 10.15 -17.63 7.51
N LEU A 284 10.52 -16.95 6.43
CA LEU A 284 10.04 -15.62 6.09
C LEU A 284 8.57 -15.58 5.65
N SER A 285 8.04 -16.67 5.10
CA SER A 285 6.61 -16.79 4.78
C SER A 285 5.74 -17.02 6.02
N SER A 286 6.35 -17.34 7.16
CA SER A 286 5.67 -17.71 8.41
C SER A 286 5.87 -16.66 9.51
N ILE A 287 6.11 -15.41 9.12
CA ILE A 287 6.21 -14.28 10.07
C ILE A 287 4.90 -14.16 10.86
N GLY A 288 5.01 -14.15 12.18
CA GLY A 288 3.92 -14.27 13.14
C GLY A 288 3.71 -15.67 13.73
N ASP A 289 4.46 -16.69 13.29
CA ASP A 289 4.46 -18.04 13.87
C ASP A 289 5.57 -18.19 14.92
N ASP A 290 5.27 -17.75 16.14
CA ASP A 290 6.19 -17.78 17.29
C ASP A 290 6.83 -19.16 17.51
N VAL A 291 6.14 -20.25 17.15
CA VAL A 291 6.63 -21.63 17.33
C VAL A 291 7.82 -21.92 16.41
N LYS A 292 7.76 -21.49 15.15
CA LYS A 292 8.85 -21.71 14.19
C LYS A 292 10.11 -20.92 14.56
N PHE A 293 9.95 -19.65 14.94
CA PHE A 293 11.06 -18.81 15.40
C PHE A 293 11.69 -19.35 16.68
N SER A 294 10.88 -19.78 17.64
CA SER A 294 11.37 -20.42 18.87
C SER A 294 12.10 -21.74 18.57
N ALA A 295 11.57 -22.58 17.68
CA ALA A 295 12.20 -23.84 17.29
C ALA A 295 13.56 -23.59 16.61
N TYR A 296 13.67 -22.60 15.73
CA TYR A 296 14.92 -22.22 15.09
C TYR A 296 15.96 -21.74 16.08
N GLN A 297 15.58 -20.87 17.02
CA GLN A 297 16.47 -20.42 18.09
C GLN A 297 16.92 -21.56 18.99
N ASN A 298 16.02 -22.49 19.32
CA ASN A 298 16.35 -23.69 20.08
C ASN A 298 17.35 -24.57 19.32
N ALA A 299 17.18 -24.75 18.00
CA ALA A 299 18.12 -25.50 17.17
C ALA A 299 19.51 -24.82 17.11
N ALA A 300 19.57 -23.50 16.97
CA ALA A 300 20.81 -22.73 17.04
C ALA A 300 21.49 -22.84 18.42
N THR A 301 20.71 -22.80 19.49
CA THR A 301 21.19 -22.98 20.86
C THR A 301 21.73 -24.38 21.08
N ALA A 302 21.04 -25.41 20.59
CA ALA A 302 21.49 -26.80 20.65
C ALA A 302 22.81 -26.99 19.90
N LYS A 303 22.93 -26.48 18.66
CA LYS A 303 24.19 -26.50 17.89
C LYS A 303 25.34 -25.84 18.66
N ASN A 304 25.09 -24.70 19.31
CA ASN A 304 26.10 -24.02 20.13
C ASN A 304 26.54 -24.88 21.32
N VAL A 305 25.59 -25.40 22.11
CA VAL A 305 25.88 -26.24 23.29
C VAL A 305 26.62 -27.52 22.90
N GLU A 306 26.19 -28.18 21.83
CA GLU A 306 26.87 -29.38 21.30
C GLU A 306 28.30 -29.08 20.87
N THR A 307 28.53 -27.93 20.22
CA THR A 307 29.87 -27.49 19.81
C THR A 307 30.76 -27.26 21.02
N MET A 308 30.27 -26.57 22.06
CA MET A 308 31.02 -26.35 23.30
C MET A 308 31.37 -27.66 24.02
N ARG A 309 30.43 -28.61 24.04
CA ARG A 309 30.66 -29.95 24.59
C ARG A 309 31.71 -30.70 23.79
N TYR A 310 31.63 -30.65 22.46
CA TYR A 310 32.60 -31.27 21.57
C TYR A 310 34.01 -30.71 21.76
N ILE A 311 34.17 -29.39 21.79
CA ILE A 311 35.47 -28.73 22.06
C ILE A 311 36.05 -29.19 23.40
N SER A 312 35.22 -29.25 24.44
CA SER A 312 35.63 -29.71 25.77
C SER A 312 36.11 -31.17 25.76
N MET A 313 35.39 -32.05 25.06
CA MET A 313 35.79 -33.45 24.88
C MET A 313 37.11 -33.57 24.12
N MET A 314 37.27 -32.82 23.02
CA MET A 314 38.52 -32.80 22.26
C MET A 314 39.70 -32.35 23.13
N LYS A 315 39.57 -31.24 23.87
CA LYS A 315 40.64 -30.75 24.75
C LYS A 315 41.04 -31.77 25.82
N ASN A 316 40.09 -32.49 26.39
CA ASN A 316 40.38 -33.54 27.38
C ASN A 316 41.12 -34.74 26.76
N VAL A 317 40.74 -35.14 25.54
CA VAL A 317 41.44 -36.21 24.80
C VAL A 317 42.87 -35.79 24.44
N TRP A 318 43.08 -34.52 24.11
CA TRP A 318 44.40 -33.99 23.78
C TRP A 318 45.29 -33.84 25.02
N ASN A 319 44.76 -33.30 26.12
CA ASN A 319 45.50 -33.18 27.39
C ASN A 319 45.81 -34.54 28.04
N GLY A 320 44.97 -35.55 27.83
CA GLY A 320 45.22 -36.93 28.28
C GLY A 320 46.25 -37.69 27.44
N LYS A 321 46.65 -37.17 26.27
CA LYS A 321 47.68 -37.75 25.39
C LYS A 321 49.04 -37.07 25.52
N GLY A 322 49.30 -36.44 26.68
CA GLY A 322 50.59 -35.92 27.15
C GLY A 322 51.70 -35.80 26.11
N PHE A 323 52.01 -34.56 25.73
CA PHE A 323 53.38 -34.20 25.38
C PHE A 323 54.16 -33.88 26.65
#